data_AF-A0A821E2B7-F1
#
_entry.id   AF-A0A821E2B7-F1
#
_cell.length_a   1.000
_cell.length_b   1.000
_cell.length_c   1.000
_cell.angle_alpha   90.00
_cell.angle_beta   90.00
_cell.angle_gamma   90.00
#
_symmetry.space_group_name_H-M   'P 1'
#
loop_
_entity.id
_entity.type
_entity.pdbx_description
1 polymer ?
#
loop_
_entity_poly.entity_id
_entity_poly.type
_entity_poly.pdbx_seq_one_letter_code
_entity_poly.pdbx_strand_id
1 'polypeptide(L)' 'MTFSTGLSPWSVAVGDFNNDTRLDIVVANSDDNSVSVLLGYGNGSFQNQMTFSTGLSP' A
#
# COMPACT_ATOMS: atom_id res chain seq x y z
N MET A 1 13.28 7.73 4.43
CA MET A 1 12.90 6.77 3.37
C MET A 1 11.61 7.28 2.76
N THR A 2 11.49 7.20 1.44
CA THR A 2 10.27 7.50 0.71
C THR A 2 9.79 6.21 0.07
N PHE A 3 8.48 5.97 0.10
CA PHE A 3 7.87 4.80 -0.49
C PHE A 3 6.97 5.25 -1.64
N SER A 4 7.20 4.68 -2.83
CA SER A 4 6.38 5.00 -3.99
C SER A 4 4.98 4.41 -3.84
N THR A 5 3.97 5.17 -4.29
CA THR A 5 2.57 4.76 -4.42
C THR A 5 2.12 4.97 -5.87
N GLY A 6 0.84 4.78 -6.17
CA GLY A 6 0.23 5.28 -7.40
C GLY A 6 -0.06 6.79 -7.34
N LEU A 7 -0.77 7.29 -8.35
CA LEU A 7 -1.15 8.69 -8.52
C LEU A 7 -2.33 9.09 -7.64
N SER A 8 -2.27 10.31 -7.12
CA SER A 8 -3.27 10.91 -6.23
C SER A 8 -3.69 9.97 -5.08
N PRO A 9 -2.75 9.65 -4.16
CA PRO A 9 -3.07 8.83 -3.00
C PRO A 9 -4.12 9.54 -2.14
N TRP A 10 -5.23 8.85 -1.88
CA TRP A 10 -6.41 9.40 -1.20
C TRP A 10 -6.53 8.93 0.26
N SER A 11 -6.21 7.65 0.51
CA SER A 11 -6.36 7.03 1.83
C SER A 11 -5.24 6.03 2.11
N VAL A 12 -4.94 5.84 3.40
CA VAL A 12 -3.94 4.89 3.88
C VAL A 12 -4.51 4.02 5.00
N ALA A 13 -4.22 2.73 4.96
CA ALA A 13 -4.51 1.77 6.01
C ALA A 13 -3.24 1.03 6.44
N VAL A 14 -3.18 0.67 7.72
CA VAL A 14 -2.08 -0.08 8.32
C VAL A 14 -2.65 -1.32 9.01
N GLY A 15 -2.08 -2.48 8.73
CA GLY A 15 -2.53 -3.76 9.26
C GLY A 15 -1.65 -4.90 8.75
N ASP A 16 -1.80 -6.09 9.33
CA ASP A 16 -1.19 -7.30 8.78
C ASP A 16 -2.11 -7.83 7.67
N PHE A 17 -1.71 -7.63 6.41
CA PHE A 17 -2.53 -7.99 5.24
C PHE A 17 -2.05 -9.27 4.56
N ASN A 18 -0.88 -9.79 4.92
CA ASN A 18 -0.33 -11.04 4.39
C ASN A 18 -0.22 -12.18 5.43
N ASN A 19 -0.66 -11.93 6.67
CA ASN A 19 -0.64 -12.85 7.80
C ASN A 19 0.77 -13.31 8.20
N ASP A 20 1.74 -12.38 8.17
CA ASP A 20 3.12 -12.63 8.60
C ASP A 20 3.47 -12.05 9.98
N THR A 21 2.48 -11.50 10.68
CA THR A 21 2.56 -10.84 12.00
C THR A 21 3.35 -9.51 12.01
N ARG A 22 3.58 -8.91 10.83
CA ARG A 22 4.21 -7.59 10.67
C ARG A 22 3.19 -6.62 10.12
N LEU A 23 3.33 -5.35 10.47
CA LEU A 23 2.46 -4.31 9.94
C LEU A 23 2.88 -3.98 8.50
N ASP A 24 1.90 -4.00 7.62
CA ASP A 24 1.96 -3.58 6.23
C ASP A 24 1.25 -2.24 6.04
N ILE A 25 1.44 -1.64 4.87
CA ILE A 25 0.74 -0.42 4.44
C ILE A 25 -0.04 -0.71 3.16
N VAL A 26 -1.28 -0.24 3.09
CA VAL A 26 -2.08 -0.19 1.87
C VAL A 26 -2.49 1.25 1.59
N VAL A 27 -2.32 1.70 0.34
CA VAL A 27 -2.66 3.05 -0.10
C VAL A 27 -3.64 2.97 -1.26
N ALA A 28 -4.77 3.68 -1.17
CA ALA A 28 -5.71 3.85 -2.27
C ALA A 28 -5.29 5.02 -3.16
N ASN A 29 -5.15 4.77 -4.46
CA ASN A 29 -4.69 5.74 -5.46
C ASN A 29 -5.86 6.07 -6.40
N SER A 30 -6.51 7.22 -6.19
CA SER A 30 -7.82 7.52 -6.81
C SER A 30 -7.75 7.72 -8.31
N ASP A 31 -6.66 8.32 -8.81
CA ASP A 31 -6.51 8.65 -10.23
C ASP A 31 -5.99 7.46 -11.05
N ASP A 32 -5.23 6.56 -10.40
CA ASP A 32 -4.72 5.33 -11.03
C ASP A 32 -5.71 4.17 -10.97
N ASN A 33 -6.83 4.31 -10.26
CA ASN A 33 -7.79 3.23 -10.00
C ASN A 33 -7.08 1.98 -9.45
N SER A 34 -6.15 2.19 -8.50
CA SER A 34 -5.32 1.11 -7.96
C SER A 34 -5.13 1.24 -6.45
N VAL A 35 -4.68 0.15 -5.84
CA VAL A 35 -4.09 0.16 -4.50
C VAL A 35 -2.63 -0.22 -4.56
N SER A 36 -1.81 0.47 -3.78
CA SER A 36 -0.41 0.12 -3.53
C SER A 36 -0.31 -0.63 -2.21
N VAL A 37 0.32 -1.80 -2.20
CA VAL A 37 0.56 -2.62 -1.01
C VAL A 37 2.06 -2.66 -0.74
N LEU A 38 2.47 -2.30 0.48
CA LEU A 38 3.85 -2.32 0.93
C LEU A 38 3.97 -3.24 2.14
N LEU A 39 4.63 -4.37 1.95
CA LEU A 39 4.79 -5.37 3.01
C LEU A 39 5.89 -4.98 3.99
N GLY A 40 5.62 -5.17 5.29
CA GLY A 40 6.51 -4.81 6.37
C GLY A 40 7.62 -5.82 6.61
N TYR A 41 8.81 -5.34 6.98
CA TYR A 41 9.88 -6.18 7.52
C TYR A 41 9.82 -6.31 9.05
N GLY A 42 8.87 -5.66 9.73
CA GLY A 42 8.70 -5.70 11.19
C GLY A 42 9.66 -4.81 11.97
N ASN A 43 10.56 -4.10 11.29
CA ASN A 43 11.53 -3.16 11.88
C ASN A 43 11.28 -1.70 11.44
N GLY A 44 10.08 -1.41 10.90
CA GLY A 44 9.70 -0.09 10.39
C GLY A 44 10.14 0.20 8.94
N SER A 45 10.81 -0.74 8.26
CA SER A 45 11.02 -0.67 6.81
C SER A 45 10.03 -1.55 6.05
N PHE A 46 9.85 -1.23 4.76
CA PHE A 46 8.87 -1.86 3.88
C PHE A 46 9.50 -2.29 2.57
N GLN A 47 8.91 -3.30 1.93
CA GLN A 47 9.23 -3.73 0.58
C GLN A 47 8.84 -2.68 -0.46
N ASN A 48 9.27 -2.87 -1.71
CA ASN A 48 8.74 -2.10 -2.83
C ASN A 48 7.24 -2.33 -2.96
N GLN A 49 6.51 -1.30 -3.41
CA GLN A 49 5.08 -1.44 -3.63
C GLN A 49 4.75 -2.53 -4.64
N MET A 50 3.71 -3.29 -4.32
CA MET A 50 2.94 -4.05 -5.30
C MET A 50 1.69 -3.25 -5.64
N THR A 51 1.36 -3.17 -6.93
CA THR A 51 0.19 -2.43 -7.40
C THR A 51 -0.90 -3.39 -7.85
N PHE A 52 -2.11 -3.18 -7.38
CA PHE A 52 -3.28 -3.96 -7.76
C PHE A 52 -4.35 -3.03 -8.32
N SER A 53 -4.90 -3.38 -9.48
CA SER A 53 -6.03 -2.66 -10.06
C SER A 53 -7.28 -2.81 -9.20
N THR A 54 -8.10 -1.77 -9.20
CA THR A 54 -9.39 -1.72 -8.51
C THR A 54 -10.49 -1.21 -9.44
N GLY A 55 -11.66 -0.91 -8.89
CA GLY A 55 -12.68 -0.13 -9.58
C GLY A 55 -12.29 1.35 -9.72
N LEU A 56 -13.24 2.16 -10.18
CA LEU A 56 -13.01 3.59 -10.35
C LEU A 56 -12.94 4.30 -8.99
N SER A 57 -11.88 5.11 -8.81
CA SER A 57 -11.67 5.98 -7.65
C SER A 57 -11.86 5.28 -6.29
N PRO A 58 -10.98 4.31 -5.96
CA PRO A 58 -10.99 3.60 -4.68
C PRO A 58 -10.68 4.50 -3.47
#